data_AF-A0A429N4P0-F1
#
_entry.id   AF-A0A429N4P0-F1
#
_cell.length_a   1.000
_cell.length_b   1.000
_cell.length_c   1.000
_cell.angle_alpha   90.00
_cell.angle_beta   90.00
_cell.angle_gamma   90.00
#
_symmetry.space_group_name_H-M   'P 1'
#
loop_
_entity.id
_entity.type
_entity.pdbx_description
1 polymer ?
#
loop_
_entity_poly.entity_id
_entity_poly.type
_entity_poly.pdbx_seq_one_letter_code
_entity_poly.pdbx_strand_id
1 'polypeptide(L)'
;MTTTSHATQLQAAGAAVTVLSADPRVTGRVQRSIGPWWTAVRVPPESVEAGPVVEAVLDTDSYGDTALAVTRSPHRRTTYAGTRILVADSSPDGVVLAVSPGDRLAYRSEPASGHLTVVGCEVETVATATARMAREAMRGVLLRDGWAVLHASAVALDGRVVLALGEKGAGRTTTALTLAARHGWELLADDRVFVRPDSTGGVTVLPWPSTAALGLGLLDALGWAETARERLKDGEAVHPTQHRRVTDALITGDFTPLRQKGKELKAQVYPDQFPRWFGVPLATGGKAAALVFPRIDPDATPAVTAVGRELSDLDFLSGPTENRSPDIFRLARVDGGGTAEARRVVVRRLSALPHHAVTLGHDITANAAFLAWLLHQSAS
;
A
#
# COMPACT_ATOMS: atom_id res chain seq x y z
N MET A 1 29.67 24.58 -3.84
CA MET A 1 28.53 24.51 -4.79
C MET A 1 27.29 24.20 -3.95
N THR A 2 26.29 25.07 -3.94
CA THR A 2 25.00 24.77 -3.30
C THR A 2 24.36 23.63 -4.07
N THR A 3 24.38 22.43 -3.49
CA THR A 3 23.69 21.25 -4.04
C THR A 3 22.20 21.57 -4.06
N THR A 4 21.63 21.71 -5.26
CA THR A 4 20.19 21.88 -5.43
C THR A 4 19.48 20.68 -4.83
N SER A 5 18.66 20.92 -3.81
CA SER A 5 17.83 19.89 -3.19
C SER A 5 16.40 20.00 -3.73
N HIS A 6 15.70 18.88 -3.81
CA HIS A 6 14.30 18.81 -4.20
C HIS A 6 13.48 18.27 -3.04
N ALA A 7 12.32 18.87 -2.79
CA ALA A 7 11.42 18.47 -1.73
C ALA A 7 10.01 18.15 -2.26
N THR A 8 9.43 17.06 -1.77
CA THR A 8 8.00 16.73 -1.93
C THR A 8 7.38 16.59 -0.55
N GLN A 9 6.35 17.39 -0.26
CA GLN A 9 5.55 17.25 0.95
C GLN A 9 4.34 16.36 0.67
N LEU A 10 4.20 15.32 1.48
CA LEU A 10 3.07 14.40 1.49
C LEU A 10 2.11 14.81 2.60
N GLN A 11 0.81 14.81 2.32
CA GLN A 11 -0.22 15.15 3.31
C GLN A 11 -1.39 14.17 3.26
N ALA A 12 -1.83 13.72 4.44
CA ALA A 12 -3.02 12.90 4.62
C ALA A 12 -3.59 13.10 6.02
N ALA A 13 -4.90 13.32 6.15
CA ALA A 13 -5.58 13.46 7.45
C ALA A 13 -4.97 14.50 8.42
N GLY A 14 -4.41 15.60 7.88
CA GLY A 14 -3.75 16.63 8.69
C GLY A 14 -2.32 16.27 9.12
N ALA A 15 -1.84 15.06 8.83
CA ALA A 15 -0.45 14.68 8.97
C ALA A 15 0.36 15.06 7.71
N ALA A 16 1.64 15.39 7.91
CA ALA A 16 2.57 15.68 6.84
C ALA A 16 3.88 14.90 6.99
N VAL A 17 4.48 14.52 5.87
CA VAL A 17 5.83 13.94 5.78
C VAL A 17 6.55 14.56 4.60
N THR A 18 7.80 14.97 4.80
CA THR A 18 8.61 15.56 3.74
C THR A 18 9.59 14.54 3.20
N VAL A 19 9.71 14.46 1.88
CA VAL A 19 10.77 13.71 1.19
C VAL A 19 11.78 14.68 0.58
N LEU A 20 13.07 14.46 0.86
CA LEU A 20 14.19 15.27 0.35
C LEU A 20 15.13 14.42 -0.51
N SER A 21 15.67 14.99 -1.57
CA SER A 21 16.69 14.36 -2.42
C SER A 21 17.40 15.40 -3.28
N ALA A 22 18.71 15.25 -3.48
CA ALA A 22 19.43 16.01 -4.51
C ALA A 22 19.06 15.57 -5.93
N ASP A 23 18.51 14.35 -6.10
CA ASP A 23 18.05 13.82 -7.38
C ASP A 23 16.52 13.95 -7.52
N PRO A 24 16.01 14.74 -8.48
CA PRO A 24 14.57 14.97 -8.66
C PRO A 24 13.80 13.72 -9.13
N ARG A 25 14.48 12.69 -9.65
CA ARG A 25 13.85 11.44 -10.04
C ARG A 25 13.33 10.68 -8.82
N VAL A 26 13.99 10.82 -7.67
CA VAL A 26 13.54 10.22 -6.41
C VAL A 26 12.25 10.88 -5.93
N THR A 27 12.21 12.21 -5.81
CA THR A 27 11.01 12.92 -5.38
C THR A 27 9.85 12.76 -6.36
N GLY A 28 10.15 12.73 -7.67
CA GLY A 28 9.18 12.41 -8.72
C GLY A 28 8.59 11.01 -8.61
N ARG A 29 9.41 9.99 -8.25
CA ARG A 29 8.92 8.63 -7.99
C ARG A 29 7.95 8.59 -6.82
N VAL A 30 8.25 9.31 -5.75
CA VAL A 30 7.35 9.40 -4.58
C VAL A 30 6.02 10.03 -4.99
N GLN A 31 6.05 11.15 -5.72
CA GLN A 31 4.83 11.80 -6.22
C GLN A 31 3.98 10.84 -7.07
N ARG A 32 4.59 10.09 -8.00
CA ARG A 32 3.85 9.11 -8.81
C ARG A 32 3.24 7.98 -7.99
N SER A 33 3.98 7.49 -6.99
CA SER A 33 3.59 6.30 -6.21
C SER A 33 2.54 6.60 -5.13
N ILE A 34 2.49 7.85 -4.65
CA ILE A 34 1.68 8.25 -3.49
C ILE A 34 0.62 9.30 -3.86
N GLY A 35 0.97 10.21 -4.76
CA GLY A 35 0.15 11.36 -5.19
C GLY A 35 -1.26 11.06 -5.66
N PRO A 36 -1.55 9.89 -6.29
CA PRO A 36 -2.92 9.58 -6.69
C PRO A 36 -3.90 9.36 -5.53
N TRP A 37 -3.41 9.12 -4.31
CA TRP A 37 -4.25 8.85 -3.14
C TRP A 37 -4.03 9.82 -1.98
N TRP A 38 -2.82 10.33 -1.80
CA TRP A 38 -2.51 11.39 -0.85
C TRP A 38 -2.02 12.63 -1.59
N THR A 39 -2.22 13.79 -0.99
CA THR A 39 -1.68 15.03 -1.52
C THR A 39 -0.14 14.95 -1.53
N ALA A 40 0.49 15.16 -2.69
CA ALA A 40 1.94 15.10 -2.86
C ALA A 40 2.45 16.29 -3.67
N VAL A 41 2.84 17.37 -2.99
CA VAL A 41 3.15 18.67 -3.60
C VAL A 41 4.65 18.93 -3.55
N ARG A 42 5.21 19.52 -4.61
CA ARG A 42 6.60 20.01 -4.56
C ARG A 42 6.64 21.28 -3.73
N VAL A 43 7.61 21.38 -2.84
CA VAL A 43 7.81 22.54 -1.98
C VAL A 43 9.27 22.99 -2.06
N PRO A 44 9.59 24.26 -1.76
CA PRO A 44 10.96 24.68 -1.56
C PRO A 44 11.63 23.91 -0.41
N PRO A 45 12.87 23.42 -0.54
CA PRO A 45 13.57 22.71 0.55
C PRO A 45 13.71 23.54 1.84
N GLU A 46 13.75 24.86 1.73
CA GLU A 46 13.79 25.80 2.85
C GLU A 46 12.44 25.96 3.56
N SER A 47 11.33 25.56 2.95
CA SER A 47 9.98 25.66 3.53
C SER A 47 9.56 24.37 4.23
N VAL A 48 10.50 23.48 4.55
CA VAL A 48 10.21 22.23 5.25
C VAL A 48 9.83 22.54 6.69
N GLU A 49 8.53 22.45 6.98
CA GLU A 49 7.97 22.62 8.31
C GLU A 49 8.38 21.49 9.27
N ALA A 50 8.12 21.69 10.57
CA ALA A 50 8.35 20.68 11.59
C ALA A 50 7.52 19.41 11.32
N GLY A 51 8.18 18.26 11.24
CA GLY A 51 7.54 16.96 11.00
C GLY A 51 8.56 15.89 10.59
N PRO A 52 8.12 14.64 10.35
CA PRO A 52 9.02 13.60 9.88
C PRO A 52 9.58 13.90 8.50
N VAL A 53 10.86 13.59 8.33
CA VAL A 53 11.61 13.77 7.08
C VAL A 53 12.18 12.43 6.63
N VAL A 54 12.02 12.13 5.35
CA VAL A 54 12.70 11.02 4.68
C VAL A 54 13.65 11.59 3.64
N GLU A 55 14.94 11.53 3.91
CA GLU A 55 15.98 11.98 3.01
C GLU A 55 16.50 10.80 2.17
N ALA A 56 16.70 11.05 0.88
CA ALA A 56 17.26 10.08 -0.05
C ALA A 56 18.62 10.57 -0.56
N VAL A 57 19.62 9.72 -0.44
CA VAL A 57 21.01 10.03 -0.80
C VAL A 57 21.53 8.99 -1.80
N LEU A 58 22.03 9.48 -2.92
CA LEU A 58 22.70 8.70 -3.95
C LEU A 58 24.20 8.87 -3.79
N ASP A 59 24.79 8.02 -2.95
CA ASP A 59 26.20 8.07 -2.63
C ASP A 59 26.73 6.67 -2.26
N THR A 60 27.69 6.20 -3.06
CA THR A 60 28.30 4.88 -2.87
C THR A 60 29.26 4.85 -1.68
N ASP A 61 29.92 5.98 -1.38
CA ASP A 61 30.86 6.07 -0.27
C ASP A 61 30.09 6.09 1.05
N SER A 62 29.06 6.95 1.17
CA SER A 62 28.15 6.94 2.33
C SER A 62 27.46 5.59 2.56
N TYR A 63 27.09 4.86 1.48
CA TYR A 63 26.61 3.49 1.60
C TYR A 63 27.69 2.57 2.18
N GLY A 64 28.92 2.65 1.67
CA GLY A 64 30.06 1.85 2.13
C GLY A 64 30.36 2.08 3.61
N ASP A 65 30.39 3.34 4.03
CA ASP A 65 30.62 3.73 5.43
C ASP A 65 29.55 3.18 6.37
N THR A 66 28.28 3.33 6.00
CA THR A 66 27.17 2.80 6.81
C THR A 66 27.17 1.28 6.84
N ALA A 67 27.44 0.62 5.71
CA ALA A 67 27.55 -0.82 5.63
C ALA A 67 28.68 -1.34 6.52
N LEU A 68 29.83 -0.66 6.53
CA LEU A 68 30.96 -0.99 7.40
C LEU A 68 30.61 -0.80 8.88
N ALA A 69 29.96 0.31 9.23
CA ALA A 69 29.53 0.59 10.60
C ALA A 69 28.57 -0.47 11.15
N VAL A 70 27.58 -0.90 10.36
CA VAL A 70 26.63 -1.95 10.76
C VAL A 70 27.33 -3.30 10.88
N THR A 71 28.19 -3.66 9.92
CA THR A 71 28.83 -4.99 9.90
C THR A 71 29.94 -5.17 10.93
N ARG A 72 30.58 -4.08 11.39
CA ARG A 72 31.58 -4.09 12.47
C ARG A 72 31.00 -4.02 13.87
N SER A 73 29.71 -3.73 14.00
CA SER A 73 29.00 -3.68 15.28
C SER A 73 28.17 -4.94 15.51
N PRO A 74 27.79 -5.27 16.76
CA PRO A 74 26.73 -6.23 17.02
C PRO A 74 25.46 -5.86 16.22
N HIS A 75 24.95 -6.83 15.46
CA HIS A 75 23.80 -6.63 14.59
C HIS A 75 22.94 -7.88 14.53
N ARG A 76 21.65 -7.67 14.34
CA ARG A 76 20.69 -8.74 14.07
C ARG A 76 20.37 -8.82 12.58
N ARG A 77 20.10 -10.04 12.13
CA ARG A 77 19.63 -10.33 10.77
C ARG A 77 18.13 -10.52 10.76
N THR A 78 17.44 -9.85 9.84
CA THR A 78 16.00 -10.04 9.61
C THR A 78 15.67 -9.88 8.13
N THR A 79 14.39 -9.92 7.79
CA THR A 79 13.86 -9.66 6.45
C THR A 79 13.07 -8.36 6.47
N TYR A 80 13.30 -7.50 5.48
CA TYR A 80 12.53 -6.28 5.30
C TYR A 80 12.17 -6.12 3.83
N ALA A 81 10.87 -5.94 3.53
CA ALA A 81 10.36 -5.87 2.17
C ALA A 81 10.75 -7.07 1.26
N GLY A 82 10.98 -8.23 1.86
CA GLY A 82 11.36 -9.46 1.16
C GLY A 82 12.87 -9.62 0.92
N THR A 83 13.71 -8.68 1.38
CA THR A 83 15.16 -8.75 1.26
C THR A 83 15.83 -8.85 2.63
N ARG A 84 17.01 -9.48 2.66
CA ARG A 84 17.78 -9.65 3.90
C ARG A 84 18.36 -8.29 4.32
N ILE A 85 18.07 -7.88 5.54
CA ILE A 85 18.61 -6.65 6.15
C ILE A 85 19.37 -6.98 7.42
N LEU A 86 20.48 -6.27 7.65
CA LEU A 86 21.23 -6.27 8.90
C LEU A 86 20.89 -4.98 9.63
N VAL A 87 20.58 -5.07 10.93
CA VAL A 87 20.22 -3.94 11.77
C VAL A 87 21.17 -3.91 12.95
N ALA A 88 21.95 -2.84 13.08
CA ALA A 88 22.81 -2.64 14.24
C ALA A 88 21.96 -2.47 15.50
N ASP A 89 22.45 -2.99 16.62
CA ASP A 89 21.79 -2.76 17.91
C ASP A 89 21.81 -1.26 18.25
N SER A 90 20.74 -0.79 18.90
CA SER A 90 20.49 0.65 19.04
C SER A 90 21.64 1.38 19.71
N SER A 91 22.04 2.53 19.14
CA SER A 91 22.95 3.42 19.84
C SER A 91 22.31 3.94 21.14
N PRO A 92 23.09 4.46 22.09
CA PRO A 92 22.57 5.10 23.30
C PRO A 92 21.50 6.18 23.00
N ASP A 93 21.61 6.85 21.86
CA ASP A 93 20.71 7.92 21.42
C ASP A 93 19.45 7.40 20.70
N GLY A 94 19.27 6.08 20.62
CA GLY A 94 18.13 5.45 19.97
C GLY A 94 18.20 5.43 18.43
N VAL A 95 19.34 5.83 17.85
CA VAL A 95 19.60 5.76 16.40
C VAL A 95 19.63 4.31 15.94
N VAL A 96 19.00 4.05 14.79
CA VAL A 96 19.01 2.74 14.14
C VAL A 96 19.78 2.84 12.83
N LEU A 97 20.83 2.03 12.70
CA LEU A 97 21.53 1.83 11.44
C LEU A 97 21.16 0.48 10.84
N ALA A 98 20.93 0.43 9.54
CA ALA A 98 20.67 -0.81 8.83
C ALA A 98 21.27 -0.83 7.43
N VAL A 99 21.56 -2.03 6.92
CA VAL A 99 22.02 -2.23 5.55
C VAL A 99 21.30 -3.43 4.93
N SER A 100 20.81 -3.26 3.71
CA SER A 100 20.37 -4.34 2.81
C SER A 100 21.45 -4.52 1.73
N PRO A 101 22.39 -5.46 1.91
CA PRO A 101 23.50 -5.62 0.97
C PRO A 101 23.04 -6.06 -0.42
N GLY A 102 21.93 -6.83 -0.49
CA GLY A 102 21.38 -7.32 -1.76
C GLY A 102 20.81 -6.20 -2.63
N ASP A 103 20.25 -5.17 -1.98
CA ASP A 103 19.70 -4.00 -2.68
C ASP A 103 20.69 -2.84 -2.77
N ARG A 104 21.88 -2.97 -2.15
CA ARG A 104 22.85 -1.88 -1.95
C ARG A 104 22.20 -0.62 -1.35
N LEU A 105 21.41 -0.84 -0.31
CA LEU A 105 20.74 0.21 0.47
C LEU A 105 21.27 0.24 1.90
N ALA A 106 21.46 1.43 2.44
CA ALA A 106 21.71 1.67 3.85
C ALA A 106 20.69 2.66 4.40
N TYR A 107 20.46 2.60 5.71
CA TYR A 107 19.44 3.38 6.40
C TYR A 107 19.99 3.92 7.71
N ARG A 108 19.62 5.16 8.03
CA ARG A 108 19.84 5.77 9.34
C ARG A 108 18.52 6.37 9.83
N SER A 109 17.96 5.81 10.89
CA SER A 109 16.74 6.33 11.53
C SER A 109 17.09 7.04 12.82
N GLU A 110 16.54 8.24 12.99
CA GLU A 110 16.61 9.07 14.19
C GLU A 110 15.18 9.26 14.73
N PRO A 111 14.63 8.29 15.48
CA PRO A 111 13.22 8.32 15.87
C PRO A 111 12.83 9.55 16.71
N ALA A 112 13.79 10.13 17.46
CA ALA A 112 13.56 11.31 18.28
C ALA A 112 13.23 12.56 17.44
N SER A 113 13.95 12.79 16.35
CA SER A 113 13.69 13.89 15.41
C SER A 113 12.69 13.53 14.32
N GLY A 114 12.41 12.24 14.11
CA GLY A 114 11.58 11.78 13.00
C GLY A 114 12.30 11.82 11.65
N HIS A 115 13.63 11.92 11.65
CA HIS A 115 14.45 11.92 10.44
C HIS A 115 14.88 10.50 10.09
N LEU A 116 14.74 10.14 8.81
CA LEU A 116 15.22 8.89 8.25
C LEU A 116 15.97 9.15 6.94
N THR A 117 17.23 8.73 6.87
CA THR A 117 18.02 8.77 5.65
C THR A 117 18.04 7.39 4.99
N VAL A 118 17.77 7.36 3.68
CA VAL A 118 17.89 6.21 2.78
C VAL A 118 19.06 6.48 1.84
N VAL A 119 20.14 5.72 1.98
CA VAL A 119 21.34 5.83 1.15
C VAL A 119 21.40 4.64 0.19
N GLY A 120 21.76 4.86 -1.07
CA GLY A 120 22.02 3.75 -1.97
C GLY A 120 22.82 4.14 -3.21
N CYS A 121 23.15 3.13 -4.00
CA CYS A 121 24.00 3.30 -5.18
C CYS A 121 23.23 3.51 -6.48
N GLU A 122 21.94 3.15 -6.52
CA GLU A 122 21.13 3.14 -7.74
C GLU A 122 19.82 3.91 -7.55
N VAL A 123 19.53 4.83 -8.47
CA VAL A 123 18.40 5.77 -8.36
C VAL A 123 17.05 5.07 -8.21
N GLU A 124 16.76 4.04 -9.00
CA GLU A 124 15.47 3.33 -8.95
C GLU A 124 15.26 2.59 -7.63
N THR A 125 16.34 2.01 -7.09
CA THR A 125 16.33 1.28 -5.82
C THR A 125 16.15 2.24 -4.65
N VAL A 126 16.89 3.36 -4.64
CA VAL A 126 16.74 4.43 -3.65
C VAL A 126 15.34 5.03 -3.71
N ALA A 127 14.83 5.33 -4.91
CA ALA A 127 13.51 5.92 -5.09
C ALA A 127 12.38 5.00 -4.60
N THR A 128 12.48 3.69 -4.89
CA THR A 128 11.52 2.69 -4.43
C THR A 128 11.53 2.55 -2.90
N ALA A 129 12.72 2.52 -2.29
CA ALA A 129 12.88 2.44 -0.84
C ALA A 129 12.37 3.73 -0.17
N THR A 130 12.68 4.89 -0.73
CA THR A 130 12.25 6.21 -0.24
C THR A 130 10.72 6.33 -0.24
N ALA A 131 10.05 5.96 -1.34
CA ALA A 131 8.58 5.96 -1.41
C ALA A 131 7.95 5.02 -0.36
N ARG A 132 8.59 3.88 -0.07
CA ARG A 132 8.17 2.98 1.01
C ARG A 132 8.36 3.64 2.37
N MET A 133 9.51 4.25 2.62
CA MET A 133 9.83 4.88 3.90
C MET A 133 8.95 6.09 4.20
N ALA A 134 8.68 6.92 3.19
CA ALA A 134 7.78 8.06 3.33
C ALA A 134 6.36 7.62 3.75
N ARG A 135 5.89 6.49 3.20
CA ARG A 135 4.62 5.88 3.58
C ARG A 135 4.63 5.30 5.00
N GLU A 136 5.71 4.62 5.39
CA GLU A 136 5.85 4.10 6.76
C GLU A 136 5.99 5.21 7.81
N ALA A 137 6.67 6.32 7.47
CA ALA A 137 6.72 7.51 8.31
C ALA A 137 5.32 8.12 8.47
N MET A 138 4.56 8.28 7.38
CA MET A 138 3.19 8.79 7.41
C MET A 138 2.28 7.88 8.24
N ARG A 139 2.35 6.56 8.00
CA ARG A 139 1.67 5.55 8.81
C ARG A 139 1.97 5.76 10.29
N GLY A 140 3.23 5.94 10.66
CA GLY A 140 3.61 6.14 12.06
C GLY A 140 2.99 7.38 12.69
N VAL A 141 2.86 8.48 11.95
CA VAL A 141 2.13 9.67 12.41
C VAL A 141 0.65 9.34 12.60
N LEU A 142 0.00 8.76 11.59
CA LEU A 142 -1.42 8.41 11.63
C LEU A 142 -1.75 7.43 12.77
N LEU A 143 -0.94 6.39 12.98
CA LEU A 143 -1.19 5.41 14.05
C LEU A 143 -1.11 6.04 15.45
N ARG A 144 -0.19 6.99 15.66
CA ARG A 144 -0.11 7.77 16.91
C ARG A 144 -1.28 8.74 17.07
N ASP A 145 -1.87 9.19 15.96
CA ASP A 145 -3.07 10.03 15.90
C ASP A 145 -4.39 9.20 15.94
N GLY A 146 -4.32 7.97 16.46
CA GLY A 146 -5.47 7.12 16.71
C GLY A 146 -6.03 6.40 15.47
N TRP A 147 -5.34 6.43 14.33
CA TRP A 147 -5.68 5.57 13.20
C TRP A 147 -5.27 4.12 13.45
N ALA A 148 -5.92 3.21 12.74
CA ALA A 148 -5.59 1.81 12.66
C ALA A 148 -5.44 1.37 11.19
N VAL A 149 -4.72 0.27 10.94
CA VAL A 149 -4.57 -0.28 9.58
C VAL A 149 -5.32 -1.60 9.47
N LEU A 150 -6.34 -1.63 8.60
CA LEU A 150 -7.09 -2.84 8.26
C LEU A 150 -6.56 -3.47 6.98
N HIS A 151 -6.54 -4.81 6.95
CA HIS A 151 -6.20 -5.60 5.77
C HIS A 151 -7.43 -5.83 4.89
N ALA A 152 -7.87 -4.75 4.24
CA ALA A 152 -9.04 -4.72 3.38
C ALA A 152 -8.74 -4.05 2.03
N SER A 153 -9.33 -4.58 0.97
CA SER A 153 -9.51 -3.84 -0.27
C SER A 153 -10.77 -2.98 -0.14
N ALA A 154 -10.82 -1.83 -0.82
CA ALA A 154 -11.90 -0.88 -0.62
C ALA A 154 -12.26 -0.14 -1.91
N VAL A 155 -13.55 0.10 -2.07
CA VAL A 155 -14.12 0.98 -3.10
C VAL A 155 -15.07 1.98 -2.47
N ALA A 156 -15.25 3.12 -3.12
CA ALA A 156 -16.21 4.13 -2.72
C ALA A 156 -17.26 4.34 -3.81
N LEU A 157 -18.48 4.67 -3.39
CA LEU A 157 -19.55 5.21 -4.22
C LEU A 157 -20.14 6.39 -3.44
N ASP A 158 -20.06 7.60 -4.01
CA ASP A 158 -20.55 8.83 -3.37
C ASP A 158 -20.00 9.03 -1.93
N GLY A 159 -18.70 8.74 -1.75
CA GLY A 159 -18.02 8.84 -0.44
C GLY A 159 -18.39 7.74 0.57
N ARG A 160 -19.28 6.80 0.21
CA ARG A 160 -19.63 5.61 1.02
C ARG A 160 -18.70 4.46 0.65
N VAL A 161 -17.93 3.99 1.62
CA VAL A 161 -16.85 3.02 1.41
C VAL A 161 -17.30 1.62 1.76
N VAL A 162 -17.08 0.69 0.83
CA VAL A 162 -17.30 -0.74 1.01
C VAL A 162 -15.95 -1.41 1.24
N LEU A 163 -15.83 -2.13 2.34
CA LEU A 163 -14.61 -2.84 2.74
C LEU A 163 -14.74 -4.33 2.39
N ALA A 164 -13.84 -4.84 1.55
CA ALA A 164 -13.73 -6.26 1.26
C ALA A 164 -12.66 -6.91 2.16
N LEU A 165 -13.09 -7.79 3.07
CA LEU A 165 -12.25 -8.44 4.08
C LEU A 165 -12.29 -9.95 3.96
N GLY A 166 -11.28 -10.63 4.49
CA GLY A 166 -11.22 -12.08 4.44
C GLY A 166 -9.78 -12.58 4.46
N GLU A 167 -9.64 -13.89 4.57
CA GLU A 167 -8.33 -14.53 4.56
C GLU A 167 -7.59 -14.34 3.24
N LYS A 168 -6.30 -14.65 3.25
CA LYS A 168 -5.48 -14.60 2.04
C LYS A 168 -6.07 -15.53 0.97
N GLY A 169 -6.44 -14.95 -0.17
CA GLY A 169 -7.05 -15.70 -1.29
C GLY A 169 -8.58 -15.67 -1.30
N ALA A 170 -9.23 -15.04 -0.32
CA ALA A 170 -10.69 -14.92 -0.25
C ALA A 170 -11.32 -14.12 -1.40
N GLY A 171 -10.52 -13.32 -2.14
CA GLY A 171 -11.01 -12.52 -3.28
C GLY A 171 -11.27 -11.04 -2.96
N ARG A 172 -10.65 -10.49 -1.91
CA ARG A 172 -10.78 -9.06 -1.53
C ARG A 172 -10.47 -8.10 -2.69
N THR A 173 -9.27 -8.24 -3.27
CA THR A 173 -8.83 -7.40 -4.40
C THR A 173 -9.72 -7.62 -5.63
N THR A 174 -10.11 -8.86 -5.92
CA THR A 174 -11.06 -9.18 -7.00
C THR A 174 -12.38 -8.45 -6.80
N THR A 175 -12.96 -8.53 -5.60
CA THR A 175 -14.24 -7.87 -5.26
C THR A 175 -14.17 -6.35 -5.45
N ALA A 176 -13.10 -5.72 -4.94
CA ALA A 176 -12.90 -4.28 -5.09
C ALA A 176 -12.75 -3.88 -6.56
N LEU A 177 -11.92 -4.58 -7.34
CA LEU A 177 -11.71 -4.23 -8.75
C LEU A 177 -12.92 -4.53 -9.63
N THR A 178 -13.67 -5.59 -9.35
CA THR A 178 -14.94 -5.89 -10.01
C THR A 178 -15.97 -4.77 -9.81
N LEU A 179 -16.03 -4.18 -8.61
CA LEU A 179 -16.88 -3.02 -8.36
C LEU A 179 -16.32 -1.75 -9.02
N ALA A 180 -15.02 -1.48 -8.86
CA ALA A 180 -14.38 -0.28 -9.40
C ALA A 180 -14.36 -0.21 -10.93
N ALA A 181 -14.47 -1.36 -11.61
CA ALA A 181 -14.65 -1.41 -13.07
C ALA A 181 -16.05 -0.92 -13.53
N ARG A 182 -17.00 -0.75 -12.61
CA ARG A 182 -18.33 -0.19 -12.92
C ARG A 182 -18.31 1.33 -12.83
N HIS A 183 -19.14 1.96 -13.66
CA HIS A 183 -19.35 3.40 -13.60
C HIS A 183 -19.82 3.87 -12.21
N GLY A 184 -19.24 4.97 -11.73
CA GLY A 184 -19.57 5.61 -10.45
C GLY A 184 -18.78 5.08 -9.24
N TRP A 185 -18.15 3.91 -9.36
CA TRP A 185 -17.32 3.36 -8.29
C TRP A 185 -15.88 3.82 -8.43
N GLU A 186 -15.27 4.12 -7.29
CA GLU A 186 -13.89 4.58 -7.19
C GLU A 186 -13.05 3.60 -6.38
N LEU A 187 -11.85 3.27 -6.86
CA LEU A 187 -10.92 2.44 -6.11
C LEU A 187 -10.27 3.24 -4.98
N LEU A 188 -10.47 2.81 -3.74
CA LEU A 188 -9.85 3.42 -2.56
C LEU A 188 -8.60 2.64 -2.12
N ALA A 189 -8.62 1.31 -2.20
CA ALA A 189 -7.45 0.50 -1.86
C ALA A 189 -7.51 -0.92 -2.43
N ASP A 190 -6.35 -1.51 -2.73
CA ASP A 190 -6.25 -2.88 -3.22
C ASP A 190 -5.91 -3.91 -2.13
N ASP A 191 -5.27 -3.52 -1.02
CA ASP A 191 -4.84 -4.43 0.05
C ASP A 191 -5.06 -3.89 1.46
N ARG A 192 -4.89 -2.58 1.70
CA ARG A 192 -4.89 -1.98 3.04
C ARG A 192 -5.62 -0.65 3.06
N VAL A 193 -6.24 -0.34 4.18
CA VAL A 193 -6.82 0.98 4.45
C VAL A 193 -6.44 1.47 5.83
N PHE A 194 -6.34 2.79 5.97
CA PHE A 194 -6.35 3.44 7.27
C PHE A 194 -7.79 3.65 7.69
N VAL A 195 -8.10 3.36 8.95
CA VAL A 195 -9.43 3.59 9.52
C VAL A 195 -9.34 4.29 10.86
N ARG A 196 -10.28 5.20 11.11
CA ARG A 196 -10.41 5.89 12.38
C ARG A 196 -11.87 6.19 12.69
N PRO A 197 -12.35 5.90 13.92
CA PRO A 197 -13.68 6.34 14.34
C PRO A 197 -13.78 7.86 14.26
N ASP A 198 -14.90 8.39 13.78
CA ASP A 198 -15.16 9.83 13.78
C ASP A 198 -16.10 10.27 14.91
N SER A 199 -16.22 11.59 15.08
CA SER A 199 -17.08 12.20 16.09
C SER A 199 -18.57 12.00 15.84
N THR A 200 -18.98 11.63 14.61
CA THR A 200 -20.38 11.37 14.24
C THR A 200 -20.80 9.93 14.51
N GLY A 201 -19.88 9.10 15.00
CA GLY A 201 -20.11 7.69 15.30
C GLY A 201 -19.91 6.75 14.12
N GLY A 202 -19.40 7.24 12.99
CA GLY A 202 -18.96 6.46 11.84
C GLY A 202 -17.48 6.08 11.90
N VAL A 203 -16.98 5.51 10.80
CA VAL A 203 -15.56 5.21 10.61
C VAL A 203 -15.08 5.88 9.33
N THR A 204 -14.10 6.78 9.46
CA THR A 204 -13.42 7.38 8.31
C THR A 204 -12.42 6.38 7.76
N VAL A 205 -12.39 6.25 6.43
CA VAL A 205 -11.46 5.37 5.71
C VAL A 205 -10.57 6.23 4.82
N LEU A 206 -9.27 5.96 4.82
CA LEU A 206 -8.29 6.57 3.93
C LEU A 206 -7.49 5.50 3.17
N PRO A 207 -7.05 5.80 1.94
CA PRO A 207 -6.26 4.89 1.13
C PRO A 207 -4.90 4.62 1.78
N TRP A 208 -4.39 3.41 1.58
CA TRP A 208 -2.98 3.10 1.71
C TRP A 208 -2.34 3.14 0.33
N PRO A 209 -1.45 4.11 0.03
CA PRO A 209 -0.86 4.17 -1.29
C PRO A 209 0.07 3.00 -1.55
N SER A 210 -0.33 2.05 -2.38
CA SER A 210 0.50 0.93 -2.83
C SER A 210 0.32 0.61 -4.30
N THR A 211 1.37 0.09 -4.90
CA THR A 211 1.28 -0.62 -6.16
C THR A 211 0.39 -1.86 -5.99
N ALA A 212 -0.61 -2.01 -6.84
CA ALA A 212 -1.51 -3.14 -6.81
C ALA A 212 -0.89 -4.35 -7.52
N ALA A 213 -0.98 -5.52 -6.90
CA ALA A 213 -0.47 -6.77 -7.46
C ALA A 213 -1.63 -7.61 -8.03
N LEU A 214 -1.78 -7.60 -9.36
CA LEU A 214 -2.91 -8.23 -10.07
C LEU A 214 -2.49 -9.52 -10.76
N GLY A 215 -3.28 -10.58 -10.59
CA GLY A 215 -3.09 -11.82 -11.34
C GLY A 215 -3.40 -11.60 -12.83
N LEU A 216 -2.71 -12.32 -13.72
CA LEU A 216 -2.91 -12.15 -15.17
C LEU A 216 -4.34 -12.53 -15.59
N GLY A 217 -4.88 -13.61 -15.01
CA GLY A 217 -6.28 -14.00 -15.24
C GLY A 217 -7.30 -12.97 -14.74
N LEU A 218 -6.99 -12.21 -13.68
CA LEU A 218 -7.89 -11.14 -13.22
C LEU A 218 -7.83 -9.93 -14.17
N LEU A 219 -6.64 -9.56 -14.65
CA LEU A 219 -6.51 -8.51 -15.67
C LEU A 219 -7.32 -8.86 -16.93
N ASP A 220 -7.24 -10.11 -17.37
CA ASP A 220 -7.98 -10.60 -18.52
C ASP A 220 -9.49 -10.59 -18.28
N ALA A 221 -9.93 -11.12 -17.13
CA ALA A 221 -11.35 -11.15 -16.77
C ALA A 221 -11.99 -9.77 -16.58
N LEU A 222 -11.19 -8.74 -16.27
CA LEU A 222 -11.62 -7.34 -16.20
C LEU A 222 -11.60 -6.64 -17.58
N GLY A 223 -11.10 -7.30 -18.62
CA GLY A 223 -10.91 -6.70 -19.94
C GLY A 223 -9.73 -5.72 -20.01
N TRP A 224 -8.81 -5.76 -19.04
CA TRP A 224 -7.70 -4.81 -18.90
C TRP A 224 -6.40 -5.31 -19.53
N ALA A 225 -6.31 -6.60 -19.85
CA ALA A 225 -5.09 -7.23 -20.32
C ALA A 225 -4.61 -6.68 -21.66
N GLU A 226 -5.51 -6.46 -22.64
CA GLU A 226 -5.11 -5.89 -23.94
C GLU A 226 -4.68 -4.44 -23.82
N THR A 227 -5.38 -3.62 -23.03
CA THR A 227 -4.95 -2.23 -22.77
C THR A 227 -3.58 -2.20 -22.11
N ALA A 228 -3.33 -3.04 -21.10
CA ALA A 228 -2.01 -3.15 -20.48
C ALA A 228 -0.93 -3.55 -21.50
N ARG A 229 -1.23 -4.50 -22.38
CA ARG A 229 -0.33 -4.93 -23.47
C ARG A 229 0.01 -3.80 -24.43
N GLU A 230 -0.99 -3.05 -24.89
CA GLU A 230 -0.79 -1.89 -25.78
C GLU A 230 0.11 -0.84 -25.12
N ARG A 231 -0.19 -0.44 -23.87
CA ARG A 231 0.63 0.53 -23.14
C ARG A 231 2.08 0.09 -22.97
N LEU A 232 2.31 -1.21 -22.72
CA LEU A 232 3.65 -1.75 -22.59
C LEU A 232 4.41 -1.79 -23.93
N LYS A 233 3.73 -2.08 -25.04
CA LYS A 233 4.33 -2.01 -26.39
C LYS A 233 4.70 -0.57 -26.77
N ASP A 234 3.92 0.40 -26.32
CA ASP A 234 4.21 1.84 -26.50
C ASP A 234 5.33 2.35 -25.58
N GLY A 235 5.94 1.46 -24.78
CA GLY A 235 7.09 1.77 -23.94
C GLY A 235 6.74 2.39 -22.59
N GLU A 236 5.48 2.33 -22.14
CA GLU A 236 5.14 2.79 -20.80
C GLU A 236 5.82 1.93 -19.72
N ALA A 237 6.38 2.60 -18.71
CA ALA A 237 7.21 1.96 -17.70
C ALA A 237 6.39 1.09 -16.73
N VAL A 238 6.83 -0.16 -16.53
CA VAL A 238 6.35 -1.05 -15.46
C VAL A 238 6.88 -0.64 -14.10
N HIS A 239 6.27 -1.18 -13.03
CA HIS A 239 6.85 -1.08 -11.71
C HIS A 239 8.20 -1.83 -11.63
N PRO A 240 9.27 -1.26 -11.03
CA PRO A 240 10.59 -1.91 -10.95
C PRO A 240 10.59 -3.30 -10.30
N THR A 241 9.61 -3.58 -9.44
CA THR A 241 9.47 -4.89 -8.78
C THR A 241 8.64 -5.90 -9.59
N GLN A 242 8.16 -5.54 -10.77
CA GLN A 242 7.47 -6.49 -11.66
C GLN A 242 8.47 -7.52 -12.18
N HIS A 243 8.09 -8.79 -12.11
CA HIS A 243 8.93 -9.85 -12.63
C HIS A 243 8.96 -9.80 -14.16
N ARG A 244 10.15 -9.89 -14.78
CA ARG A 244 10.33 -9.81 -16.24
C ARG A 244 9.40 -10.74 -17.03
N ARG A 245 9.28 -12.01 -16.62
CA ARG A 245 8.34 -12.99 -17.23
C ARG A 245 6.88 -12.50 -17.29
N VAL A 246 6.42 -11.68 -16.33
CA VAL A 246 5.07 -11.10 -16.36
C VAL A 246 4.98 -10.03 -17.44
N THR A 247 6.00 -9.17 -17.54
CA THR A 247 6.11 -8.18 -18.62
C THR A 247 6.14 -8.85 -19.99
N ASP A 248 6.97 -9.88 -20.15
CA ASP A 248 7.10 -10.62 -21.41
C ASP A 248 5.74 -11.24 -21.81
N ALA A 249 5.06 -11.91 -20.86
CA ALA A 249 3.75 -12.53 -21.10
C ALA A 249 2.67 -11.52 -21.50
N LEU A 250 2.60 -10.35 -20.83
CA LEU A 250 1.68 -9.28 -21.22
C LEU A 250 1.95 -8.78 -22.64
N ILE A 251 3.21 -8.56 -23.02
CA ILE A 251 3.58 -8.09 -24.36
C ILE A 251 3.20 -9.12 -25.43
N THR A 252 3.45 -10.40 -25.17
CA THR A 252 3.10 -11.49 -26.11
C THR A 252 1.60 -11.77 -26.18
N GLY A 253 0.82 -11.30 -25.19
CA GLY A 253 -0.61 -11.56 -25.10
C GLY A 253 -0.93 -12.94 -24.47
N ASP A 254 -0.05 -13.44 -23.61
CA ASP A 254 -0.31 -14.63 -22.79
C ASP A 254 -0.74 -14.18 -21.40
N PHE A 255 -2.02 -14.36 -21.09
CA PHE A 255 -2.61 -13.97 -19.81
C PHE A 255 -2.80 -15.16 -18.86
N THR A 256 -2.18 -16.30 -19.17
CA THR A 256 -2.21 -17.48 -18.32
C THR A 256 -1.46 -17.19 -17.00
N PRO A 257 -2.02 -17.56 -15.82
CA PRO A 257 -1.35 -17.34 -14.54
C PRO A 257 0.05 -17.96 -14.47
N LEU A 258 1.07 -17.13 -14.32
CA LEU A 258 2.45 -17.56 -14.16
C LEU A 258 2.74 -17.88 -12.71
N ARG A 259 3.47 -18.97 -12.43
CA ARG A 259 3.85 -19.36 -11.07
C ARG A 259 5.36 -19.52 -10.88
N GLN A 260 5.83 -19.20 -9.68
CA GLN A 260 7.18 -19.47 -9.21
C GLN A 260 7.11 -19.94 -7.75
N LYS A 261 7.64 -21.14 -7.47
CA LYS A 261 7.62 -21.75 -6.12
C LYS A 261 6.21 -21.75 -5.51
N GLY A 262 5.22 -22.13 -6.30
CA GLY A 262 3.80 -22.21 -5.89
C GLY A 262 3.05 -20.87 -5.80
N LYS A 263 3.74 -19.72 -5.87
CA LYS A 263 3.13 -18.39 -5.85
C LYS A 263 2.91 -17.87 -7.26
N GLU A 264 1.76 -17.24 -7.48
CA GLU A 264 1.50 -16.53 -8.74
C GLU A 264 2.41 -15.29 -8.84
N LEU A 265 3.01 -15.10 -10.01
CA LEU A 265 3.67 -13.86 -10.39
C LEU A 265 2.62 -12.90 -10.93
N LYS A 266 2.60 -11.69 -10.38
CA LYS A 266 1.52 -10.72 -10.60
C LYS A 266 2.01 -9.46 -11.30
N ALA A 267 1.19 -8.92 -12.17
CA ALA A 267 1.37 -7.59 -12.74
C ALA A 267 1.34 -6.55 -11.61
N GLN A 268 2.20 -5.55 -11.70
CA GLN A 268 2.35 -4.49 -10.72
C GLN A 268 1.82 -3.20 -11.34
N VAL A 269 0.64 -2.76 -10.88
CA VAL A 269 -0.07 -1.60 -11.39
C VAL A 269 0.13 -0.42 -10.45
N TYR A 270 0.69 0.67 -10.96
CA TYR A 270 0.78 1.91 -10.22
C TYR A 270 -0.60 2.53 -10.00
N PRO A 271 -0.78 3.32 -8.94
CA PRO A 271 -2.06 3.95 -8.67
C PRO A 271 -2.53 4.85 -9.82
N ASP A 272 -1.62 5.61 -10.43
CA ASP A 272 -1.92 6.49 -11.58
C ASP A 272 -2.35 5.74 -12.85
N GLN A 273 -2.05 4.45 -12.96
CA GLN A 273 -2.42 3.62 -14.10
C GLN A 273 -3.89 3.19 -14.05
N PHE A 274 -4.53 3.09 -12.89
CA PHE A 274 -5.96 2.77 -12.80
C PHE A 274 -6.84 3.75 -13.61
N PRO A 275 -6.76 5.08 -13.40
CA PRO A 275 -7.52 6.02 -14.21
C PRO A 275 -6.98 6.14 -15.63
N ARG A 276 -5.66 6.16 -15.82
CA ARG A 276 -5.05 6.42 -17.14
C ARG A 276 -5.15 5.26 -18.12
N TRP A 277 -5.05 4.03 -17.64
CA TRP A 277 -5.08 2.84 -18.48
C TRP A 277 -6.48 2.25 -18.50
N PHE A 278 -7.13 2.14 -17.34
CA PHE A 278 -8.35 1.34 -17.20
C PHE A 278 -9.61 2.17 -16.99
N GLY A 279 -9.50 3.50 -16.94
CA GLY A 279 -10.64 4.39 -16.70
C GLY A 279 -11.25 4.25 -15.31
N VAL A 280 -10.51 3.64 -14.36
CA VAL A 280 -10.98 3.43 -12.98
C VAL A 280 -10.62 4.65 -12.13
N PRO A 281 -11.59 5.43 -11.66
CA PRO A 281 -11.33 6.58 -10.80
C PRO A 281 -10.84 6.13 -9.41
N LEU A 282 -10.17 7.02 -8.69
CA LEU A 282 -9.60 6.76 -7.37
C LEU A 282 -10.26 7.62 -6.30
N ALA A 283 -10.65 7.01 -5.18
CA ALA A 283 -11.13 7.73 -4.02
C ALA A 283 -9.98 8.03 -3.05
N THR A 284 -9.92 9.26 -2.55
CA THR A 284 -8.92 9.71 -1.57
C THR A 284 -9.38 9.56 -0.12
N GLY A 285 -10.63 9.12 0.09
CA GLY A 285 -11.19 8.82 1.41
C GLY A 285 -12.70 8.63 1.36
N GLY A 286 -13.30 8.32 2.51
CA GLY A 286 -14.75 8.24 2.66
C GLY A 286 -15.19 7.72 4.02
N LYS A 287 -16.45 7.36 4.16
CA LYS A 287 -17.05 6.78 5.37
C LYS A 287 -17.40 5.33 5.14
N ALA A 288 -16.97 4.44 6.03
CA ALA A 288 -17.33 3.02 5.94
C ALA A 288 -18.85 2.86 6.00
N ALA A 289 -19.40 2.10 5.05
CA ALA A 289 -20.83 1.93 4.86
C ALA A 289 -21.26 0.46 4.86
N ALA A 290 -20.40 -0.46 4.41
CA ALA A 290 -20.68 -1.90 4.44
C ALA A 290 -19.39 -2.73 4.42
N LEU A 291 -19.49 -3.97 4.89
CA LEU A 291 -18.41 -4.96 4.87
C LEU A 291 -18.84 -6.14 4.00
N VAL A 292 -17.96 -6.57 3.10
CA VAL A 292 -18.14 -7.76 2.26
C VAL A 292 -17.04 -8.76 2.60
N PHE A 293 -17.45 -10.00 2.87
CA PHE A 293 -16.56 -11.13 3.08
C PHE A 293 -16.68 -12.10 1.91
N PRO A 294 -15.92 -11.88 0.82
CA PRO A 294 -15.99 -12.73 -0.35
C PRO A 294 -15.33 -14.09 -0.09
N ARG A 295 -15.80 -15.08 -0.83
CA ARG A 295 -15.12 -16.34 -1.10
C ARG A 295 -15.21 -16.61 -2.60
N ILE A 296 -14.10 -16.95 -3.23
CA ILE A 296 -14.10 -17.33 -4.65
C ILE A 296 -14.37 -18.83 -4.78
N ASP A 297 -15.39 -19.17 -5.54
CA ASP A 297 -15.69 -20.52 -5.99
C ASP A 297 -15.92 -20.46 -7.51
N PRO A 298 -14.97 -20.96 -8.34
CA PRO A 298 -14.98 -20.75 -9.79
C PRO A 298 -16.29 -21.07 -10.49
N ASP A 299 -17.00 -22.10 -10.02
CA ASP A 299 -18.21 -22.64 -10.65
C ASP A 299 -19.50 -22.08 -10.04
N ALA A 300 -19.40 -21.23 -9.01
CA ALA A 300 -20.54 -20.69 -8.31
C ALA A 300 -21.17 -19.50 -9.04
N THR A 301 -22.50 -19.44 -9.02
CA THR A 301 -23.25 -18.21 -9.26
C THR A 301 -23.14 -17.29 -8.04
N PRO A 302 -22.95 -15.97 -8.20
CA PRO A 302 -22.78 -15.08 -7.07
C PRO A 302 -24.01 -15.05 -6.16
N ALA A 303 -23.81 -15.22 -4.86
CA ALA A 303 -24.88 -15.32 -3.87
C ALA A 303 -24.41 -14.94 -2.46
N VAL A 304 -25.36 -14.51 -1.62
CA VAL A 304 -25.15 -14.35 -0.17
C VAL A 304 -25.05 -15.72 0.48
N THR A 305 -24.11 -15.91 1.40
CA THR A 305 -23.93 -17.15 2.14
C THR A 305 -24.41 -17.03 3.59
N ALA A 306 -24.87 -18.15 4.15
CA ALA A 306 -25.29 -18.22 5.56
C ALA A 306 -24.10 -18.22 6.54
N VAL A 307 -22.89 -18.58 6.06
CA VAL A 307 -21.69 -18.60 6.89
C VAL A 307 -21.14 -17.18 7.00
N GLY A 308 -21.54 -16.48 8.06
CA GLY A 308 -21.00 -15.19 8.42
C GLY A 308 -19.57 -15.28 8.95
N ARG A 309 -18.76 -14.27 8.64
CA ARG A 309 -17.49 -13.99 9.32
C ARG A 309 -17.61 -12.62 9.95
N GLU A 310 -17.16 -12.50 11.20
CA GLU A 310 -17.09 -11.21 11.87
C GLU A 310 -15.70 -10.59 11.72
N LEU A 311 -15.65 -9.26 11.80
CA LEU A 311 -14.41 -8.51 11.89
C LEU A 311 -13.73 -8.82 13.23
N SER A 312 -12.42 -9.08 13.20
CA SER A 312 -11.64 -9.43 14.39
C SER A 312 -10.31 -8.65 14.45
N ASP A 313 -9.58 -8.77 15.56
CA ASP A 313 -8.24 -8.17 15.68
C ASP A 313 -7.25 -8.73 14.63
N LEU A 314 -7.50 -9.94 14.12
CA LEU A 314 -6.68 -10.57 13.07
C LEU A 314 -6.79 -9.88 11.70
N ASP A 315 -7.82 -9.05 11.50
CA ASP A 315 -8.00 -8.25 10.28
C ASP A 315 -7.12 -6.99 10.26
N PHE A 316 -6.46 -6.66 11.38
CA PHE A 316 -5.56 -5.53 11.45
C PHE A 316 -4.11 -5.94 11.16
N LEU A 317 -3.31 -4.96 10.75
CA LEU A 317 -1.87 -5.15 10.50
C LEU A 317 -1.04 -5.23 11.81
N SER A 318 -1.48 -6.03 12.79
CA SER A 318 -0.83 -6.21 14.09
C SER A 318 -0.09 -7.56 14.20
N GLY A 319 1.07 -7.56 14.84
CA GLY A 319 1.83 -8.79 15.13
C GLY A 319 2.22 -9.57 13.85
N PRO A 320 1.88 -10.86 13.69
CA PRO A 320 2.31 -11.69 12.55
C PRO A 320 1.87 -11.17 11.17
N THR A 321 0.87 -10.31 11.08
CA THR A 321 0.42 -9.74 9.79
C THR A 321 1.33 -8.60 9.31
N GLU A 322 2.16 -8.02 10.19
CA GLU A 322 3.16 -7.00 9.85
C GLU A 322 4.42 -7.59 9.17
N ASN A 323 4.54 -8.92 9.12
CA ASN A 323 5.75 -9.68 8.77
C ASN A 323 6.51 -9.28 7.48
N ARG A 324 5.89 -8.56 6.53
CA ARG A 324 6.57 -8.08 5.32
C ARG A 324 7.47 -6.85 5.58
N SER A 325 7.08 -5.99 6.50
CA SER A 325 7.73 -4.70 6.78
C SER A 325 7.63 -4.38 8.28
N PRO A 326 8.33 -5.14 9.15
CA PRO A 326 8.36 -4.85 10.58
C PRO A 326 8.91 -3.43 10.85
N ASP A 327 8.48 -2.78 11.93
CA ASP A 327 8.96 -1.44 12.34
C ASP A 327 10.39 -1.46 12.91
N ILE A 328 11.35 -1.95 12.12
CA ILE A 328 12.77 -2.02 12.49
C ILE A 328 13.40 -0.63 12.66
N PHE A 329 12.82 0.38 12.02
CA PHE A 329 13.28 1.77 12.03
C PHE A 329 12.61 2.62 13.11
N ARG A 330 11.67 2.06 13.88
CA ARG A 330 10.94 2.73 14.96
C ARG A 330 10.20 3.99 14.49
N LEU A 331 9.61 3.93 13.30
CA LEU A 331 8.82 5.02 12.71
C LEU A 331 7.41 5.05 13.28
N ALA A 332 6.82 3.88 13.58
CA ALA A 332 5.47 3.78 14.12
C ALA A 332 5.44 4.09 15.62
N ARG A 333 6.33 3.45 16.39
CA ARG A 333 6.40 3.58 17.88
C ARG A 333 5.09 3.21 18.60
N VAL A 334 4.21 2.51 17.90
CA VAL A 334 2.97 1.89 18.37
C VAL A 334 2.82 0.58 17.60
N ASP A 335 1.90 -0.28 18.04
CA ASP A 335 1.61 -1.51 17.31
C ASP A 335 1.22 -1.21 15.86
N GLY A 336 1.64 -2.10 14.96
CA GLY A 336 1.53 -1.87 13.53
C GLY A 336 0.10 -1.74 12.99
N GLY A 337 -0.88 -2.27 13.73
CA GLY A 337 -2.30 -2.14 13.42
C GLY A 337 -2.96 -0.93 14.08
N GLY A 338 -2.22 -0.11 14.83
CA GLY A 338 -2.73 0.96 15.69
C GLY A 338 -2.86 0.51 17.15
N THR A 339 -3.24 1.41 18.06
CA THR A 339 -3.38 1.05 19.48
C THR A 339 -4.51 0.03 19.67
N ALA A 340 -4.41 -0.83 20.71
CA ALA A 340 -5.47 -1.79 21.02
C ALA A 340 -6.84 -1.10 21.22
N GLU A 341 -6.85 0.10 21.79
CA GLU A 341 -8.08 0.87 21.94
C GLU A 341 -8.66 1.34 20.60
N ALA A 342 -7.83 1.90 19.72
CA ALA A 342 -8.27 2.31 18.38
C ALA A 342 -8.89 1.14 17.62
N ARG A 343 -8.24 -0.03 17.63
CA ARG A 343 -8.75 -1.25 16.98
C ARG A 343 -10.06 -1.72 17.59
N ARG A 344 -10.18 -1.79 18.93
CA ARG A 344 -11.44 -2.17 19.61
C ARG A 344 -12.60 -1.27 19.23
N VAL A 345 -12.40 0.04 19.19
CA VAL A 345 -13.45 0.99 18.80
C VAL A 345 -13.82 0.83 17.33
N VAL A 346 -12.83 0.67 16.44
CA VAL A 346 -13.08 0.40 15.01
C VAL A 346 -13.91 -0.87 14.83
N VAL A 347 -13.53 -1.98 15.49
CA VAL A 347 -14.28 -3.24 15.43
C VAL A 347 -15.73 -3.00 15.82
N ARG A 348 -15.97 -2.40 17.00
CA ARG A 348 -17.33 -2.13 17.48
C ARG A 348 -18.17 -1.32 16.49
N ARG A 349 -17.58 -0.30 15.85
CA ARG A 349 -18.30 0.59 14.91
C ARG A 349 -18.56 -0.09 13.57
N LEU A 350 -17.57 -0.80 13.02
CA LEU A 350 -17.73 -1.52 11.76
C LEU A 350 -18.69 -2.70 11.91
N SER A 351 -18.66 -3.40 13.04
CA SER A 351 -19.60 -4.49 13.37
C SER A 351 -21.08 -4.06 13.45
N ALA A 352 -21.37 -2.76 13.49
CA ALA A 352 -22.74 -2.24 13.43
C ALA A 352 -23.23 -1.94 12.00
N LEU A 353 -22.34 -1.99 11.00
CA LEU A 353 -22.70 -1.77 9.59
C LEU A 353 -23.28 -3.05 8.97
N PRO A 354 -23.91 -2.96 7.78
CA PRO A 354 -24.26 -4.15 6.99
C PRO A 354 -23.03 -5.04 6.70
N HIS A 355 -23.18 -6.34 6.97
CA HIS A 355 -22.17 -7.37 6.68
C HIS A 355 -22.73 -8.38 5.69
N HIS A 356 -21.96 -8.67 4.65
CA HIS A 356 -22.35 -9.62 3.63
C HIS A 356 -21.27 -10.66 3.42
N ALA A 357 -21.52 -11.88 3.86
CA ALA A 357 -20.75 -13.02 3.39
C ALA A 357 -21.28 -13.43 2.01
N VAL A 358 -20.38 -13.52 1.03
CA VAL A 358 -20.77 -13.79 -0.37
C VAL A 358 -19.86 -14.84 -0.99
N THR A 359 -20.41 -15.67 -1.87
CA THR A 359 -19.63 -16.48 -2.80
C THR A 359 -19.66 -15.79 -4.17
N LEU A 360 -18.51 -15.71 -4.83
CA LEU A 360 -18.36 -15.12 -6.16
C LEU A 360 -17.71 -16.13 -7.11
N GLY A 361 -18.18 -16.14 -8.36
CA GLY A 361 -17.66 -16.99 -9.43
C GLY A 361 -16.53 -16.33 -10.22
N HIS A 362 -16.19 -16.90 -11.39
CA HIS A 362 -15.30 -16.26 -12.36
C HIS A 362 -16.01 -15.33 -13.36
N ASP A 363 -17.35 -15.33 -13.40
CA ASP A 363 -18.10 -14.35 -14.20
C ASP A 363 -18.08 -12.98 -13.50
N ILE A 364 -17.11 -12.15 -13.90
CA ILE A 364 -16.93 -10.79 -13.39
C ILE A 364 -18.16 -9.92 -13.62
N THR A 365 -18.89 -10.11 -14.72
CA THR A 365 -20.08 -9.31 -15.04
C THR A 365 -21.23 -9.65 -14.10
N ALA A 366 -21.49 -10.95 -13.90
CA ALA A 366 -22.49 -11.42 -12.95
C ALA A 366 -22.14 -11.00 -11.52
N ASN A 367 -20.88 -11.15 -11.11
CA ASN A 367 -20.39 -10.72 -9.81
C ASN A 367 -20.60 -9.22 -9.59
N ALA A 368 -20.26 -8.39 -10.57
CA ALA A 368 -20.38 -6.94 -10.50
C ALA A 368 -21.85 -6.50 -10.35
N ALA A 369 -22.76 -7.12 -11.12
CA ALA A 369 -24.18 -6.84 -11.04
C ALA A 369 -24.76 -7.25 -9.68
N PHE A 370 -24.41 -8.45 -9.19
CA PHE A 370 -24.84 -8.95 -7.90
C PHE A 370 -24.36 -8.07 -6.74
N LEU A 371 -23.07 -7.72 -6.70
CA LEU A 371 -22.50 -6.90 -5.63
C LEU A 371 -23.12 -5.50 -5.61
N ALA A 372 -23.32 -4.87 -6.76
CA ALA A 372 -23.97 -3.56 -6.84
C ALA A 372 -25.43 -3.61 -6.34
N TRP A 373 -26.19 -4.63 -6.73
CA TRP A 373 -27.56 -4.86 -6.25
C TRP A 373 -27.61 -5.06 -4.73
N LEU A 374 -26.70 -5.89 -4.19
CA LEU A 374 -26.63 -6.20 -2.77
C LEU A 374 -26.33 -4.95 -1.92
N LEU A 375 -25.38 -4.13 -2.38
CA LEU A 375 -24.94 -2.94 -1.67
C LEU A 375 -25.97 -1.80 -1.73
N HIS A 376 -26.76 -1.71 -2.81
CA HIS A 376 -27.88 -0.76 -2.88
C HIS A 376 -29.02 -1.12 -1.93
N GLN A 377 -29.38 -2.40 -1.80
CA GLN A 377 -30.44 -2.81 -0.86
C GLN A 377 -30.09 -2.56 0.59
N SER A 378 -28.81 -2.64 0.93
CA SER A 378 -28.32 -2.46 2.30
C SER A 378 -28.15 -0.99 2.69
N ALA A 379 -28.27 -0.09 1.72
CA ALA A 379 -28.23 1.35 1.92
C ALA A 379 -29.61 2.00 2.10
N SER A 380 -30.68 1.23 1.85
CA SER A 380 -32.10 1.58 2.08
C SER A 380 -32.54 1.05 3.44
#